data_AF-A0A9P7KW99-F1
#
_entry.id   AF-A0A9P7KW99-F1
#
_cell.length_a   1.000
_cell.length_b   1.000
_cell.length_c   1.000
_cell.angle_alpha   90.00
_cell.angle_beta   90.00
_cell.angle_gamma   90.00
#
_symmetry.space_group_name_H-M   'P 1'
#
loop_
_entity.id
_entity.type
_entity.pdbx_description
1 polymer ?
#
loop_
_entity_poly.entity_id
_entity_poly.type
_entity_poly.pdbx_seq_one_letter_code
_entity_poly.pdbx_strand_id
1 'polypeptide(L)'
;MCNGQQPCLSCQLRGIDCNFPPRTTQLQIVQLLSTPCKALTIKEWNYVCLCFEAVGVLPQSAVFRSDVVIGLSHTNEQVSKTWCIVGQVYAASSGKDTLNRQQRDGIRRALATQTDICARQLKQSQAVDASVPLLCASLLTVTDLLIDDTGDQWRTRMVYMNELVGIVVNDVSELSPLDMELIRFFQLNDVLGSISRHENPLGPNFSVAMSKTPYTSTTTNSVTSSTLYADNYDHILSAMWKWSVLRQRIAWWIANASCQGSDHDGDDNNNHDYHNHKENQDNYKTKNNTSLNLQKKIQGIELVDEVTRLQSFILGVLLPFPCSSEPKDQYLDPYCRWMLVDISQLLQHQAMTDLECGLPIMPPACLREQALAALDDIEKMTGHSELDMGFFLPVVDVISREISSEGNFTRLLHFLGNVEARGFGIAREYRQEALE
;
A
#
# COMPACT_ATOMS: atom_id res chain seq x y z
N MET A 1 -23.44 -33.90 -12.26
CA MET A 1 -23.70 -33.40 -13.64
C MET A 1 -25.21 -33.27 -13.82
N CYS A 2 -25.72 -32.14 -14.32
CA CYS A 2 -27.17 -31.96 -14.54
C CYS A 2 -27.57 -32.66 -15.86
N ASN A 3 -28.60 -33.50 -15.82
CA ASN A 3 -29.12 -34.22 -16.98
C ASN A 3 -30.43 -33.61 -17.52
N GLY A 4 -30.83 -32.43 -16.99
CA GLY A 4 -32.04 -31.71 -17.41
C GLY A 4 -33.36 -32.36 -17.00
N GLN A 5 -33.35 -33.51 -16.31
CA GLN A 5 -34.58 -34.19 -15.85
C GLN A 5 -34.85 -33.99 -14.36
N GLN A 6 -33.80 -33.76 -13.57
CA GLN A 6 -33.90 -33.41 -12.15
C GLN A 6 -32.90 -32.29 -11.84
N PRO A 7 -33.24 -31.34 -10.94
CA PRO A 7 -32.32 -30.27 -10.56
C PRO A 7 -31.10 -30.89 -9.88
N CYS A 8 -29.91 -30.62 -10.41
CA CYS A 8 -28.68 -31.09 -9.77
C CYS A 8 -28.46 -30.36 -8.44
N LEU A 9 -27.64 -30.95 -7.56
CA LEU A 9 -27.35 -30.41 -6.23
C LEU A 9 -26.93 -28.93 -6.26
N SER A 10 -26.14 -28.54 -7.28
CA SER A 10 -25.68 -27.15 -7.46
C SER A 10 -26.80 -26.18 -7.86
N CYS A 11 -27.82 -26.63 -8.60
CA CYS A 11 -28.97 -25.81 -8.97
C CYS A 11 -29.96 -25.70 -7.82
N GLN A 12 -30.15 -26.80 -7.08
CA GLN A 12 -30.96 -26.83 -5.85
C GLN A 12 -30.41 -25.86 -4.79
N LEU A 13 -29.10 -25.88 -4.55
CA LEU A 13 -28.45 -24.99 -3.57
C LEU A 13 -28.52 -23.50 -3.95
N ARG A 14 -28.69 -23.19 -5.23
CA ARG A 14 -28.71 -21.80 -5.74
C ARG A 14 -30.12 -21.30 -6.09
N GLY A 15 -31.15 -22.12 -5.91
CA GLY A 15 -32.54 -21.73 -6.22
C GLY A 15 -32.79 -21.40 -7.70
N ILE A 16 -32.03 -22.00 -8.62
CA ILE A 16 -32.10 -21.72 -10.06
C ILE A 16 -32.67 -22.94 -10.79
N ASP A 17 -33.56 -22.71 -11.76
CA ASP A 17 -34.11 -23.79 -12.60
C ASP A 17 -32.99 -24.48 -13.41
N CYS A 18 -32.87 -25.81 -13.28
CA CYS A 18 -31.87 -26.56 -14.06
C CYS A 18 -32.35 -26.78 -15.50
N ASN A 19 -32.23 -25.76 -16.33
CA ASN A 19 -32.49 -25.84 -17.76
C ASN A 19 -31.18 -26.14 -18.52
N PHE A 20 -30.78 -27.41 -18.54
CA PHE A 20 -29.75 -27.86 -19.48
C PHE A 20 -30.43 -28.30 -20.78
N PRO A 21 -30.14 -27.69 -21.94
CA PRO A 21 -30.73 -28.14 -23.19
C PRO A 21 -30.28 -29.57 -23.51
N PRO A 22 -31.15 -30.42 -24.09
CA PRO A 22 -30.78 -31.77 -24.48
C PRO A 22 -29.58 -31.72 -25.44
N ARG A 23 -28.58 -32.57 -25.20
CA ARG A 23 -27.35 -32.65 -26.01
C ARG A 23 -27.69 -32.91 -27.48
N THR A 24 -27.80 -31.85 -28.27
CA THR A 24 -27.71 -31.92 -29.71
C THR A 24 -26.22 -31.96 -30.06
N THR A 25 -25.86 -32.77 -31.06
CA THR A 25 -24.50 -32.85 -31.63
C THR A 25 -24.09 -31.56 -32.38
N GLN A 26 -24.92 -30.52 -32.31
CA GLN A 26 -24.66 -29.20 -32.87
C GLN A 26 -24.32 -28.24 -31.75
N LEU A 27 -23.14 -27.64 -31.87
CA LEU A 27 -22.62 -26.62 -30.98
C LEU A 27 -23.59 -25.42 -30.96
N GLN A 28 -24.46 -25.35 -29.96
CA GLN A 28 -25.34 -24.20 -29.74
C GLN A 28 -24.57 -23.15 -28.94
N ILE A 29 -24.13 -22.10 -29.63
CA ILE A 29 -23.64 -20.88 -29.01
C ILE A 29 -24.87 -20.13 -28.49
N VAL A 30 -25.06 -20.14 -27.17
CA VAL A 30 -26.08 -19.30 -26.52
C VAL A 30 -25.55 -17.87 -26.53
N GLN A 31 -26.06 -17.06 -27.44
CA GLN A 31 -25.75 -15.64 -27.51
C GLN A 31 -26.53 -14.94 -26.39
N LEU A 32 -25.83 -14.58 -25.30
CA LEU A 32 -26.39 -13.71 -24.27
C LEU A 32 -26.73 -12.36 -24.92
N LEU A 33 -27.96 -11.88 -24.75
CA LEU A 33 -28.45 -10.57 -25.21
C LEU A 33 -27.82 -9.41 -24.40
N SER A 34 -26.49 -9.38 -24.29
CA SER A 34 -25.75 -8.16 -23.98
C SER A 34 -25.33 -7.52 -25.30
N THR A 35 -25.29 -6.19 -25.35
CA THR A 35 -24.68 -5.46 -26.48
C THR A 35 -23.32 -6.09 -26.80
N PRO A 36 -23.03 -6.43 -28.07
CA PRO A 36 -21.83 -7.18 -28.40
C PRO A 36 -20.61 -6.37 -27.97
N CYS A 37 -19.96 -6.81 -26.89
CA CYS A 37 -18.66 -6.29 -26.51
C CYS A 37 -17.73 -6.54 -27.70
N LYS A 38 -16.93 -5.53 -28.06
CA LYS A 38 -15.93 -5.71 -29.12
C LYS A 38 -15.03 -6.88 -28.76
N ALA A 39 -15.03 -7.92 -29.59
CA ALA A 39 -14.18 -9.09 -29.36
C ALA A 39 -12.72 -8.65 -29.34
N LEU A 40 -12.01 -9.02 -28.27
CA LEU A 40 -10.57 -8.85 -28.21
C LEU A 40 -9.91 -9.71 -29.28
N THR A 41 -8.86 -9.18 -29.90
CA THR A 41 -7.97 -9.96 -30.74
C THR A 41 -7.24 -11.01 -29.88
N ILE A 42 -6.79 -12.10 -30.49
CA ILE A 42 -6.01 -13.15 -29.79
C ILE A 42 -4.80 -12.53 -29.08
N LYS A 43 -4.17 -11.53 -29.69
CA LYS A 43 -3.03 -10.82 -29.10
C LYS A 43 -3.42 -10.02 -27.86
N GLU A 44 -4.54 -9.31 -27.87
CA GLU A 44 -5.05 -8.59 -26.70
C GLU A 44 -5.42 -9.56 -25.57
N TRP A 45 -6.01 -10.70 -25.91
CA TRP A 45 -6.33 -11.75 -24.93
C TRP A 45 -5.07 -12.31 -24.26
N ASN A 46 -3.99 -12.53 -25.01
CA ASN A 46 -2.72 -12.98 -24.44
C ASN A 46 -2.16 -12.01 -23.39
N TYR A 47 -2.31 -10.69 -23.58
CA TYR A 47 -1.88 -9.71 -22.57
C TYR A 47 -2.77 -9.75 -21.33
N VAL A 48 -4.08 -9.96 -21.49
CA VAL A 48 -4.99 -10.16 -20.34
C VAL A 48 -4.55 -11.39 -19.53
N CYS A 49 -4.31 -12.53 -20.19
CA CYS A 49 -3.84 -13.75 -19.53
C CYS A 49 -2.48 -13.53 -18.83
N LEU A 50 -1.52 -12.91 -19.52
CA LEU A 50 -0.22 -12.59 -18.94
C LEU A 50 -0.36 -11.75 -17.66
N CYS A 51 -1.29 -10.80 -17.64
CA CYS A 51 -1.50 -9.96 -16.48
C CYS A 51 -2.11 -10.73 -15.31
N PHE A 52 -3.07 -11.63 -15.56
CA PHE A 52 -3.62 -12.51 -14.52
C PHE A 52 -2.58 -13.49 -13.96
N GLU A 53 -1.68 -14.00 -14.79
CA GLU A 53 -0.55 -14.83 -14.35
C GLU A 53 0.47 -14.03 -13.53
N ALA A 54 0.64 -12.74 -13.86
CA ALA A 54 1.60 -11.87 -13.20
C ALA A 54 1.08 -11.30 -11.87
N VAL A 55 -0.23 -11.11 -11.71
CA VAL A 55 -0.84 -10.83 -10.42
C VAL A 55 -0.67 -12.08 -9.56
N GLY A 56 0.26 -12.01 -8.62
CA GLY A 56 0.72 -13.16 -7.86
C GLY A 56 -0.28 -13.61 -6.80
N VAL A 57 0.17 -14.52 -5.94
CA VAL A 57 -0.67 -15.10 -4.88
C VAL A 57 -0.85 -14.19 -3.66
N LEU A 58 -0.28 -12.99 -3.68
CA LEU A 58 -0.25 -12.15 -2.50
C LEU A 58 -1.62 -11.54 -2.19
N PRO A 59 -1.98 -11.37 -0.91
CA PRO A 59 -3.27 -10.79 -0.53
C PRO A 59 -3.46 -9.37 -1.00
N GLN A 60 -2.37 -8.60 -1.07
CA GLN A 60 -2.39 -7.21 -1.53
C GLN A 60 -3.10 -7.12 -2.89
N SER A 61 -2.86 -8.06 -3.81
CA SER A 61 -3.46 -8.07 -5.13
C SER A 61 -4.57 -9.12 -5.31
N ALA A 62 -4.97 -9.80 -4.24
CA ALA A 62 -5.95 -10.89 -4.30
C ALA A 62 -7.32 -10.45 -4.82
N VAL A 63 -7.70 -9.18 -4.60
CA VAL A 63 -8.93 -8.60 -5.15
C VAL A 63 -9.04 -8.79 -6.67
N PHE A 64 -7.92 -8.67 -7.38
CA PHE A 64 -7.87 -8.80 -8.83
C PHE A 64 -8.04 -10.23 -9.33
N ARG A 65 -7.91 -11.23 -8.46
CA ARG A 65 -8.10 -12.66 -8.77
C ARG A 65 -9.47 -13.19 -8.32
N SER A 66 -10.32 -12.34 -7.76
CA SER A 66 -11.66 -12.75 -7.38
C SER A 66 -12.48 -13.21 -8.60
N ASP A 67 -13.37 -14.18 -8.40
CA ASP A 67 -14.27 -14.68 -9.45
C ASP A 67 -15.08 -13.53 -10.09
N VAL A 68 -15.40 -12.50 -9.31
CA VAL A 68 -16.10 -11.30 -9.78
C VAL A 68 -15.23 -10.52 -10.77
N VAL A 69 -13.96 -10.24 -10.44
CA VAL A 69 -13.05 -9.51 -11.34
C VAL A 69 -12.75 -10.32 -12.60
N ILE A 70 -12.56 -11.64 -12.48
CA ILE A 70 -12.40 -12.53 -13.63
C ILE A 70 -13.65 -12.45 -14.52
N GLY A 71 -14.84 -12.60 -13.94
CA GLY A 71 -16.11 -12.46 -14.67
C GLY A 71 -16.26 -11.10 -15.37
N LEU A 72 -15.89 -10.00 -14.69
CA LEU A 72 -15.91 -8.65 -15.26
C LEU A 72 -14.91 -8.50 -16.41
N SER A 73 -13.74 -9.14 -16.35
CA SER A 73 -12.75 -9.10 -17.44
C SER A 73 -13.25 -9.74 -18.75
N HIS A 74 -14.19 -10.68 -18.65
CA HIS A 74 -14.83 -11.32 -19.80
C HIS A 74 -16.08 -10.59 -20.29
N THR A 75 -16.83 -9.96 -19.38
CA THR A 75 -18.17 -9.43 -19.67
C THR A 75 -18.21 -7.91 -19.82
N ASN A 76 -17.23 -7.18 -19.29
CA ASN A 76 -17.15 -5.74 -19.33
C ASN A 76 -15.97 -5.29 -20.20
N GLU A 77 -16.29 -4.61 -21.33
CA GLU A 77 -15.29 -4.14 -22.30
C GLU A 77 -14.24 -3.22 -21.67
N GLN A 78 -14.63 -2.39 -20.70
CA GLN A 78 -13.71 -1.45 -20.07
C GLN A 78 -12.71 -2.17 -19.18
N VAL A 79 -13.17 -3.11 -18.36
CA VAL A 79 -12.29 -3.95 -17.52
C VAL A 79 -11.33 -4.74 -18.39
N SER A 80 -11.85 -5.37 -19.46
CA SER A 80 -11.05 -6.13 -20.42
C SER A 80 -9.95 -5.29 -21.09
N LYS A 81 -10.28 -4.08 -21.55
CA LYS A 81 -9.32 -3.13 -22.11
C LYS A 81 -8.26 -2.69 -21.10
N THR A 82 -8.68 -2.39 -19.86
CA THR A 82 -7.74 -2.01 -18.80
C THR A 82 -6.73 -3.13 -18.54
N TRP A 83 -7.19 -4.37 -18.38
CA TRP A 83 -6.31 -5.54 -18.23
C TRP A 83 -5.36 -5.71 -19.40
N CYS A 84 -5.84 -5.53 -20.63
CA CYS A 84 -4.99 -5.59 -21.81
C CYS A 84 -3.89 -4.51 -21.78
N ILE A 85 -4.22 -3.28 -21.39
CA ILE A 85 -3.24 -2.19 -21.25
C ILE A 85 -2.21 -2.54 -20.19
N VAL A 86 -2.64 -3.00 -19.01
CA VAL A 86 -1.74 -3.40 -17.92
C VAL A 86 -0.80 -4.51 -18.37
N GLY A 87 -1.33 -5.54 -19.03
CA GLY A 87 -0.54 -6.64 -19.58
C GLY A 87 0.45 -6.19 -20.66
N GLN A 88 0.09 -5.22 -21.51
CA GLN A 88 1.00 -4.63 -22.49
C GLN A 88 2.14 -3.86 -21.83
N VAL A 89 1.83 -3.04 -20.82
CA VAL A 89 2.82 -2.29 -20.03
C VAL A 89 3.77 -3.26 -19.35
N TYR A 90 3.23 -4.26 -18.64
CA TYR A 90 4.02 -5.26 -17.94
C TYR A 90 4.90 -6.09 -18.88
N ALA A 91 4.37 -6.54 -20.02
CA ALA A 91 5.17 -7.28 -21.00
C ALA A 91 6.35 -6.44 -21.51
N ALA A 92 6.14 -5.14 -21.71
CA ALA A 92 7.17 -4.21 -22.17
C ALA A 92 8.23 -3.92 -21.09
N SER A 93 7.81 -3.73 -19.84
CA SER A 93 8.72 -3.39 -18.74
C SER A 93 9.53 -4.58 -18.23
N SER A 94 8.93 -5.78 -18.18
CA SER A 94 9.60 -7.02 -17.78
C SER A 94 10.48 -7.65 -18.88
N GLY A 95 10.57 -7.04 -20.06
CA GLY A 95 11.33 -7.57 -21.19
C GLY A 95 10.72 -8.80 -21.86
N LYS A 96 9.49 -9.18 -21.52
CA LYS A 96 8.75 -10.31 -22.13
C LYS A 96 8.29 -10.00 -23.57
N ASP A 97 8.15 -8.73 -23.93
CA ASP A 97 7.84 -8.29 -25.29
C ASP A 97 8.70 -7.09 -25.70
N THR A 98 9.36 -7.21 -26.86
CA THR A 98 10.20 -6.13 -27.42
C THR A 98 9.35 -5.19 -28.25
N LEU A 99 8.89 -4.10 -27.64
CA LEU A 99 8.07 -3.11 -28.32
C LEU A 99 8.90 -2.01 -29.00
N ASN A 100 8.54 -1.68 -30.23
CA ASN A 100 9.10 -0.52 -30.93
C ASN A 100 8.54 0.81 -30.35
N ARG A 101 9.15 1.93 -30.70
CA ARG A 101 8.77 3.25 -30.16
C ARG A 101 7.30 3.59 -30.44
N GLN A 102 6.81 3.33 -31.64
CA GLN A 102 5.43 3.60 -32.03
C GLN A 102 4.42 2.80 -31.20
N GLN A 103 4.73 1.53 -30.89
CA GLN A 103 3.91 0.67 -30.03
C GLN A 103 3.88 1.20 -28.60
N ARG A 104 5.03 1.60 -28.04
CA ARG A 104 5.09 2.21 -26.69
C ARG A 104 4.29 3.51 -26.62
N ASP A 105 4.39 4.36 -27.62
CA ASP A 105 3.61 5.60 -27.71
C ASP A 105 2.11 5.31 -27.91
N GLY A 106 1.76 4.20 -28.56
CA GLY A 106 0.41 3.67 -28.63
C GLY A 106 -0.14 3.28 -27.24
N ILE A 107 0.63 2.51 -26.47
CA ILE A 107 0.27 2.07 -25.12
C ILE A 107 0.08 3.26 -24.19
N ARG A 108 1.02 4.22 -24.17
CA ARG A 108 0.91 5.43 -23.35
C ARG A 108 -0.35 6.24 -23.66
N ARG A 109 -0.71 6.37 -24.93
CA ARG A 109 -1.97 7.03 -25.33
C ARG A 109 -3.20 6.25 -24.90
N ALA A 110 -3.18 4.92 -25.02
CA ALA A 110 -4.27 4.07 -24.55
C ALA A 110 -4.44 4.17 -23.04
N LEU A 111 -3.34 4.15 -22.28
CA LEU A 111 -3.30 4.35 -20.83
C LEU A 111 -3.90 5.70 -20.41
N ALA A 112 -3.44 6.80 -21.03
CA ALA A 112 -3.98 8.14 -20.74
C ALA A 112 -5.49 8.22 -21.06
N THR A 113 -5.91 7.70 -22.22
CA THR A 113 -7.32 7.67 -22.62
C THR A 113 -8.18 6.87 -21.64
N GLN A 114 -7.70 5.70 -21.23
CA GLN A 114 -8.41 4.83 -20.29
C GLN A 114 -8.51 5.47 -18.91
N THR A 115 -7.44 6.14 -18.46
CA THR A 115 -7.42 6.90 -17.20
C THR A 115 -8.48 8.01 -17.21
N ASP A 116 -8.57 8.79 -18.28
CA ASP A 116 -9.58 9.85 -18.44
C ASP A 116 -11.02 9.31 -18.48
N ILE A 117 -11.23 8.14 -19.08
CA ILE A 117 -12.54 7.47 -19.08
C ILE A 117 -12.93 7.05 -17.66
N CYS A 118 -12.04 6.37 -16.95
CA CYS A 118 -12.29 5.89 -15.59
C CYS A 118 -12.57 7.07 -14.65
N ALA A 119 -11.77 8.14 -14.75
CA ALA A 119 -11.94 9.29 -13.89
C ALA A 119 -13.25 10.04 -14.14
N ARG A 120 -13.68 10.19 -15.40
CA ARG A 120 -14.99 10.78 -15.72
C ARG A 120 -16.14 9.94 -15.18
N GLN A 121 -16.02 8.61 -15.23
CA GLN A 121 -17.04 7.72 -14.68
C GLN A 121 -17.08 7.82 -13.17
N LEU A 122 -15.95 7.76 -12.45
CA LEU A 122 -15.95 7.94 -10.99
C LEU A 122 -16.59 9.26 -10.56
N LYS A 123 -16.38 10.35 -11.31
CA LYS A 123 -17.04 11.65 -11.05
C LYS A 123 -18.55 11.63 -11.30
N GLN A 124 -19.04 10.76 -12.18
CA GLN A 124 -20.44 10.67 -12.60
C GLN A 124 -21.20 9.54 -11.90
N SER A 125 -20.49 8.60 -11.27
CA SER A 125 -21.05 7.44 -10.61
C SER A 125 -21.94 7.87 -9.46
N GLN A 126 -23.25 7.71 -9.65
CA GLN A 126 -24.16 7.51 -8.52
C GLN A 126 -23.82 6.14 -7.93
N ALA A 127 -23.81 6.03 -6.61
CA ALA A 127 -23.37 4.93 -5.76
C ALA A 127 -23.45 3.46 -6.26
N VAL A 128 -24.33 3.13 -7.21
CA VAL A 128 -24.68 1.76 -7.62
C VAL A 128 -23.70 1.14 -8.64
N ASP A 129 -22.94 1.93 -9.39
CA ASP A 129 -22.08 1.43 -10.50
C ASP A 129 -20.58 1.76 -10.33
N ALA A 130 -20.09 1.93 -9.10
CA ALA A 130 -18.71 2.35 -8.85
C ALA A 130 -17.65 1.24 -9.10
N SER A 131 -18.01 -0.04 -9.03
CA SER A 131 -17.02 -1.14 -9.02
C SER A 131 -16.15 -1.24 -10.26
N VAL A 132 -16.74 -1.07 -11.45
CA VAL A 132 -16.00 -1.13 -12.73
C VAL A 132 -14.97 0.01 -12.83
N PRO A 133 -15.33 1.28 -12.64
CA PRO A 133 -14.36 2.36 -12.72
C PRO A 133 -13.34 2.32 -11.56
N LEU A 134 -13.72 1.87 -10.35
CA LEU A 134 -12.79 1.68 -9.23
C LEU A 134 -11.75 0.58 -9.52
N LEU A 135 -12.19 -0.55 -10.07
CA LEU A 135 -11.34 -1.66 -10.48
C LEU A 135 -10.36 -1.20 -11.56
N CYS A 136 -10.86 -0.50 -12.58
CA CYS A 136 -10.01 0.01 -13.64
C CYS A 136 -8.99 1.02 -13.10
N ALA A 137 -9.41 1.96 -12.25
CA ALA A 137 -8.50 2.91 -11.62
C ALA A 137 -7.40 2.20 -10.81
N SER A 138 -7.77 1.19 -10.03
CA SER A 138 -6.85 0.40 -9.20
C SER A 138 -5.82 -0.38 -10.03
N LEU A 139 -6.22 -0.92 -11.18
CA LEU A 139 -5.28 -1.58 -12.10
C LEU A 139 -4.34 -0.58 -12.77
N LEU A 140 -4.86 0.59 -13.16
CA LEU A 140 -4.09 1.62 -13.84
C LEU A 140 -3.08 2.32 -12.91
N THR A 141 -3.30 2.39 -11.59
CA THR A 141 -2.28 2.91 -10.68
C THR A 141 -1.04 2.00 -10.67
N VAL A 142 -1.22 0.68 -10.66
CA VAL A 142 -0.07 -0.27 -10.74
C VAL A 142 0.76 -0.07 -12.01
N THR A 143 0.13 0.31 -13.13
CA THR A 143 0.88 0.53 -14.38
C THR A 143 1.85 1.71 -14.32
N ASP A 144 1.59 2.73 -13.52
CA ASP A 144 2.50 3.87 -13.43
C ASP A 144 3.80 3.49 -12.72
N LEU A 145 3.74 2.59 -11.72
CA LEU A 145 4.93 2.03 -11.05
C LEU A 145 5.82 1.20 -12.00
N LEU A 146 5.26 0.69 -13.09
CA LEU A 146 6.00 -0.07 -14.11
C LEU A 146 6.60 0.81 -15.21
N ILE A 147 6.13 2.05 -15.35
CA ILE A 147 6.54 2.97 -16.41
C ILE A 147 7.51 4.03 -15.89
N ASP A 148 7.30 4.47 -14.65
CA ASP A 148 7.97 5.61 -14.04
C ASP A 148 8.95 5.15 -12.97
N ASP A 149 10.25 5.30 -13.24
CA ASP A 149 11.33 4.88 -12.34
C ASP A 149 11.37 5.70 -11.04
N THR A 150 10.72 6.88 -10.98
CA THR A 150 10.67 7.70 -9.75
C THR A 150 9.40 7.48 -8.92
N GLY A 151 8.35 6.91 -9.52
CA GLY A 151 7.03 6.78 -8.92
C GLY A 151 6.26 8.11 -8.74
N ASP A 152 6.70 9.23 -9.31
CA ASP A 152 6.02 10.54 -9.17
C ASP A 152 4.69 10.58 -9.91
N GLN A 153 4.64 9.97 -11.10
CA GLN A 153 3.41 9.85 -11.88
C GLN A 153 2.40 8.98 -11.14
N TRP A 154 2.87 7.88 -10.55
CA TRP A 154 2.06 7.03 -9.70
C TRP A 154 1.50 7.82 -8.51
N ARG A 155 2.34 8.57 -7.79
CA ARG A 155 1.88 9.37 -6.65
C ARG A 155 0.86 10.42 -7.05
N THR A 156 1.09 11.12 -8.16
CA THR A 156 0.16 12.09 -8.74
C THR A 156 -1.19 11.43 -9.07
N ARG A 157 -1.17 10.22 -9.64
CA ARG A 157 -2.40 9.47 -9.92
C ARG A 157 -3.10 9.02 -8.64
N MET A 158 -2.36 8.60 -7.61
CA MET A 158 -2.94 8.26 -6.31
C MET A 158 -3.64 9.47 -5.68
N VAL A 159 -3.05 10.67 -5.71
CA VAL A 159 -3.71 11.90 -5.25
C VAL A 159 -5.04 12.10 -5.97
N TYR A 160 -5.01 12.07 -7.30
CA TYR A 160 -6.19 12.29 -8.12
C TYR A 160 -7.28 11.24 -7.90
N MET A 161 -6.91 9.96 -7.85
CA MET A 161 -7.87 8.88 -7.64
C MET A 161 -8.42 8.87 -6.22
N ASN A 162 -7.66 9.29 -5.21
CA ASN A 162 -8.14 9.34 -3.83
C ASN A 162 -9.29 10.34 -3.66
N GLU A 163 -9.21 11.50 -4.33
CA GLU A 163 -10.32 12.47 -4.34
C GLU A 163 -11.60 11.84 -4.89
N LEU A 164 -11.47 11.03 -5.95
CA LEU A 164 -12.59 10.35 -6.58
C LEU A 164 -13.15 9.20 -5.74
N VAL A 165 -12.28 8.40 -5.13
CA VAL A 165 -12.67 7.35 -4.17
C VAL A 165 -13.38 7.96 -2.97
N GLY A 166 -12.92 9.12 -2.48
CA GLY A 166 -13.55 9.85 -1.38
C GLY A 166 -15.00 10.24 -1.67
N ILE A 167 -15.33 10.59 -2.92
CA ILE A 167 -16.72 10.86 -3.33
C ILE A 167 -17.55 9.58 -3.19
N VAL A 168 -17.06 8.45 -3.74
CA VAL A 168 -17.74 7.15 -3.65
C VAL A 168 -17.96 6.72 -2.20
N VAL A 169 -16.94 6.81 -1.34
CA VAL A 169 -17.04 6.40 0.07
C VAL A 169 -18.02 7.25 0.87
N ASN A 170 -18.12 8.56 0.59
CA ASN A 170 -18.98 9.45 1.36
C ASN A 170 -20.44 9.46 0.87
N ASP A 171 -20.69 9.20 -0.41
CA ASP A 171 -22.03 9.28 -1.01
C ASP A 171 -22.79 7.94 -0.98
N VAL A 172 -22.10 6.82 -0.71
CA VAL A 172 -22.69 5.48 -0.74
C VAL A 172 -23.02 4.97 0.67
N SER A 173 -24.29 4.66 0.92
CA SER A 173 -24.75 4.07 2.19
C SER A 173 -24.33 2.59 2.36
N GLU A 174 -24.17 1.85 1.27
CA GLU A 174 -23.80 0.42 1.25
C GLU A 174 -22.81 0.14 0.11
N LEU A 175 -21.54 -0.10 0.44
CA LEU A 175 -20.51 -0.48 -0.53
C LEU A 175 -20.63 -1.97 -0.86
N SER A 176 -20.43 -2.34 -2.13
CA SER A 176 -20.37 -3.77 -2.47
C SER A 176 -19.10 -4.41 -1.88
N PRO A 177 -19.08 -5.75 -1.67
CA PRO A 177 -17.87 -6.44 -1.21
C PRO A 177 -16.65 -6.18 -2.10
N LEU A 178 -16.85 -6.08 -3.42
CA LEU A 178 -15.77 -5.77 -4.34
C LEU A 178 -15.25 -4.34 -4.16
N ASP A 179 -16.14 -3.37 -3.96
CA ASP A 179 -15.73 -1.98 -3.73
C ASP A 179 -14.89 -1.85 -2.47
N MET A 180 -15.29 -2.52 -1.38
CA MET A 180 -14.53 -2.52 -0.13
C MET A 180 -13.11 -3.08 -0.32
N GLU A 181 -12.96 -4.20 -1.04
CA GLU A 181 -11.64 -4.77 -1.34
C GLU A 181 -10.78 -3.87 -2.24
N LEU A 182 -11.39 -3.17 -3.20
CA LEU A 182 -10.68 -2.22 -4.06
C LEU A 182 -10.25 -0.96 -3.29
N ILE A 183 -11.09 -0.46 -2.38
CA ILE A 183 -10.74 0.65 -1.49
C ILE A 183 -9.59 0.25 -0.56
N ARG A 184 -9.66 -0.95 0.03
CA ARG A 184 -8.58 -1.55 0.83
C ARG A 184 -7.26 -1.59 0.07
N PHE A 185 -7.29 -2.09 -1.17
CA PHE A 185 -6.12 -2.10 -2.04
C PHE A 185 -5.57 -0.70 -2.28
N PHE A 186 -6.45 0.25 -2.61
CA PHE A 186 -6.07 1.63 -2.88
C PHE A 186 -5.41 2.30 -1.68
N GLN A 187 -5.95 2.08 -0.48
CA GLN A 187 -5.38 2.64 0.74
C GLN A 187 -4.07 1.99 1.15
N LEU A 188 -3.92 0.68 0.98
CA LEU A 188 -2.64 0.04 1.19
C LEU A 188 -1.57 0.69 0.30
N ASN A 189 -1.87 0.86 -0.98
CA ASN A 189 -0.99 1.55 -1.93
C ASN A 189 -0.65 2.97 -1.50
N ASP A 190 -1.65 3.73 -1.09
CA ASP A 190 -1.47 5.10 -0.64
C ASP A 190 -0.58 5.19 0.61
N VAL A 191 -0.85 4.36 1.62
CA VAL A 191 -0.07 4.33 2.86
C VAL A 191 1.37 3.94 2.58
N LEU A 192 1.61 2.92 1.76
CA LEU A 192 2.94 2.49 1.33
C LEU A 192 3.71 3.61 0.60
N GLY A 193 3.04 4.33 -0.29
CA GLY A 193 3.63 5.49 -0.99
C GLY A 193 3.94 6.64 -0.06
N SER A 194 3.00 6.94 0.84
CA SER A 194 3.11 8.04 1.80
C SER A 194 4.26 7.78 2.77
N ILE A 195 4.40 6.55 3.24
CA ILE A 195 5.55 6.12 4.04
C ILE A 195 6.86 6.36 3.27
N SER A 196 6.99 5.83 2.05
CA SER A 196 8.23 5.93 1.26
C SER A 196 8.64 7.39 1.03
N ARG A 197 7.65 8.25 0.78
CA ARG A 197 7.86 9.67 0.47
C ARG A 197 7.86 10.58 1.69
N HIS A 198 7.75 10.00 2.90
CA HIS A 198 7.61 10.77 4.13
C HIS A 198 6.44 11.76 4.07
N GLU A 199 5.35 11.37 3.42
CA GLU A 199 4.09 12.09 3.22
C GLU A 199 2.97 11.59 4.16
N ASN A 200 1.91 12.37 4.31
CA ASN A 200 0.69 11.89 4.97
C ASN A 200 -0.10 11.04 3.97
N PRO A 201 -0.76 9.96 4.44
CA PRO A 201 -1.72 9.23 3.64
C PRO A 201 -2.84 10.14 3.12
N LEU A 202 -3.31 9.83 1.93
CA LEU A 202 -4.42 10.48 1.26
C LEU A 202 -5.73 9.92 1.83
N GLY A 203 -6.55 10.79 2.42
CA GLY A 203 -7.89 10.43 2.89
C GLY A 203 -7.97 10.03 4.38
N PRO A 204 -9.19 9.71 4.86
CA PRO A 204 -9.46 9.47 6.28
C PRO A 204 -8.93 8.11 6.75
N ASN A 205 -8.72 7.98 8.06
CA ASN A 205 -8.38 6.70 8.68
C ASN A 205 -9.43 5.62 8.34
N PHE A 206 -8.98 4.49 7.79
CA PHE A 206 -9.88 3.48 7.24
C PHE A 206 -10.83 2.86 8.25
N SER A 207 -10.35 2.49 9.45
CA SER A 207 -11.23 1.94 10.50
C SER A 207 -12.34 2.92 10.90
N VAL A 208 -12.06 4.22 10.85
CA VAL A 208 -13.04 5.28 11.10
C VAL A 208 -14.00 5.45 9.91
N ALA A 209 -13.53 5.23 8.68
CA ALA A 209 -14.38 5.27 7.49
C ALA A 209 -15.31 4.03 7.41
N MET A 210 -14.78 2.84 7.67
CA MET A 210 -15.52 1.57 7.57
C MET A 210 -16.44 1.30 8.76
N SER A 211 -16.11 1.80 9.96
CA SER A 211 -17.04 1.73 11.10
C SER A 211 -18.34 2.54 10.89
N LYS A 212 -18.36 3.46 9.92
CA LYS A 212 -19.56 4.22 9.55
C LYS A 212 -20.46 3.49 8.55
N THR A 213 -19.94 2.50 7.82
CA THR A 213 -20.74 1.69 6.91
C THR A 213 -21.35 0.52 7.69
N PRO A 214 -22.68 0.47 7.89
CA PRO A 214 -23.31 -0.64 8.60
C PRO A 214 -23.11 -1.92 7.78
N TYR A 215 -22.30 -2.83 8.30
CA TYR A 215 -22.14 -4.15 7.71
C TYR A 215 -23.45 -4.92 7.95
N THR A 216 -24.33 -4.96 6.94
CA THR A 216 -25.53 -5.79 6.95
C THR A 216 -25.16 -7.24 6.68
N SER A 217 -24.39 -7.86 7.58
CA SER A 217 -24.23 -9.32 7.63
C SER A 217 -25.53 -9.95 8.15
N THR A 218 -26.58 -9.87 7.33
CA THR A 218 -27.84 -10.61 7.50
C THR A 218 -27.61 -12.02 6.97
N THR A 219 -26.71 -12.76 7.61
CA THR A 219 -26.66 -14.22 7.47
C THR A 219 -26.21 -14.80 8.81
N THR A 220 -27.16 -14.83 9.73
CA THR A 220 -27.08 -15.61 10.96
C THR A 220 -26.74 -17.06 10.60
N ASN A 221 -25.70 -17.57 11.26
CA ASN A 221 -25.27 -18.98 11.30
C ASN A 221 -24.27 -19.46 10.24
N SER A 222 -23.15 -18.75 10.06
CA SER A 222 -21.82 -19.36 10.13
C SER A 222 -20.76 -18.26 10.12
N VAL A 223 -20.07 -18.05 11.23
CA VAL A 223 -18.80 -17.31 11.24
C VAL A 223 -17.81 -18.19 10.49
N THR A 224 -17.74 -18.01 9.17
CA THR A 224 -16.68 -18.60 8.35
C THR A 224 -15.41 -17.81 8.60
N SER A 225 -14.25 -18.47 8.59
CA SER A 225 -12.94 -17.85 8.85
C SER A 225 -12.67 -16.59 8.01
N SER A 226 -13.37 -16.41 6.89
CA SER A 226 -13.31 -15.24 6.01
C SER A 226 -13.64 -13.90 6.69
N THR A 227 -14.51 -13.83 7.70
CA THR A 227 -14.88 -12.55 8.33
C THR A 227 -13.83 -12.05 9.33
N LEU A 228 -13.17 -12.97 10.04
CA LEU A 228 -12.09 -12.63 10.97
C LEU A 228 -10.84 -12.10 10.25
N TYR A 229 -10.61 -12.54 9.00
CA TYR A 229 -9.49 -12.05 8.18
C TYR A 229 -9.67 -10.60 7.73
N ALA A 230 -10.89 -10.21 7.35
CA ALA A 230 -11.19 -8.85 6.93
C ALA A 230 -10.99 -7.86 8.09
N ASP A 231 -11.44 -8.22 9.30
CA ASP A 231 -11.31 -7.36 10.48
C ASP A 231 -9.84 -7.11 10.86
N ASN A 232 -8.99 -8.15 10.82
CA ASN A 232 -7.56 -7.99 11.13
C ASN A 232 -6.82 -7.14 10.08
N TYR A 233 -7.15 -7.33 8.80
CA TYR A 233 -6.58 -6.55 7.71
C TYR A 233 -6.89 -5.05 7.85
N ASP A 234 -8.14 -4.72 8.19
CA ASP A 234 -8.59 -3.32 8.37
C ASP A 234 -7.90 -2.64 9.56
N HIS A 235 -7.69 -3.39 10.65
CA HIS A 235 -6.97 -2.89 11.82
C HIS A 235 -5.50 -2.64 11.52
N ILE A 236 -4.84 -3.53 10.77
CA ILE A 236 -3.43 -3.35 10.38
C ILE A 236 -3.29 -2.19 9.38
N LEU A 237 -4.17 -2.07 8.39
CA LEU A 237 -4.18 -0.90 7.50
C LEU A 237 -4.39 0.40 8.28
N SER A 238 -5.29 0.41 9.26
CA SER A 238 -5.49 1.56 10.15
C SER A 238 -4.24 1.86 10.98
N ALA A 239 -3.51 0.84 11.43
CA ALA A 239 -2.24 1.00 12.13
C ALA A 239 -1.14 1.57 11.23
N MET A 240 -1.00 1.07 10.00
CA MET A 240 -0.06 1.61 9.01
C MET A 240 -0.38 3.05 8.65
N TRP A 241 -1.66 3.39 8.46
CA TRP A 241 -2.10 4.77 8.23
C TRP A 241 -1.74 5.68 9.41
N LYS A 242 -2.04 5.24 10.65
CA LYS A 242 -1.69 5.99 11.87
C LYS A 242 -0.18 6.16 11.99
N TRP A 243 0.59 5.13 11.65
CA TRP A 243 2.04 5.19 11.66
C TRP A 243 2.56 6.26 10.71
N SER A 244 2.09 6.28 9.47
CA SER A 244 2.51 7.29 8.47
C SER A 244 2.27 8.73 8.97
N VAL A 245 1.12 8.99 9.60
CA VAL A 245 0.81 10.30 10.18
C VAL A 245 1.70 10.63 11.38
N LEU A 246 1.92 9.66 12.27
CA LEU A 246 2.78 9.84 13.45
C LEU A 246 4.23 10.08 13.06
N ARG A 247 4.75 9.32 12.11
CA ARG A 247 6.11 9.44 11.57
C ARG A 247 6.38 10.86 11.09
N GLN A 248 5.44 11.45 10.33
CA GLN A 248 5.54 12.85 9.92
C GLN A 248 5.53 13.83 11.09
N ARG A 249 4.58 13.68 12.02
CA ARG A 249 4.46 14.58 13.19
C ARG A 249 5.74 14.56 14.03
N ILE A 250 6.34 13.38 14.20
CA ILE A 250 7.61 13.21 14.91
C ILE A 250 8.76 13.84 14.15
N ALA A 251 8.89 13.59 12.83
CA ALA A 251 9.93 14.21 12.01
C ALA A 251 9.85 15.74 12.04
N TRP A 252 8.64 16.30 11.91
CA TRP A 252 8.41 17.75 12.03
C TRP A 252 8.75 18.28 13.42
N TRP A 253 8.37 17.56 14.48
CA TRP A 253 8.69 17.93 15.85
C TRP A 253 10.21 17.92 16.09
N ILE A 254 10.92 16.89 15.60
CA ILE A 254 12.38 16.75 15.67
C ILE A 254 13.08 17.94 14.98
N ALA A 255 12.64 18.31 13.78
CA ALA A 255 13.21 19.45 13.05
C ALA A 255 13.04 20.76 13.86
N ASN A 256 11.86 20.98 14.44
CA ASN A 256 11.56 22.18 15.22
C ASN A 256 12.19 22.20 16.62
N ALA A 257 12.51 21.03 17.18
CA ALA A 257 13.27 20.91 18.41
C ALA A 257 14.73 21.36 18.19
N SER A 258 15.30 21.08 17.01
CA SER A 258 16.71 21.31 16.69
C SER A 258 17.03 22.77 16.32
N CYS A 259 16.08 23.52 15.73
CA CYS A 259 16.32 24.89 15.24
C CYS A 259 16.42 26.00 16.31
N GLN A 260 16.27 25.71 17.61
CA GLN A 260 16.29 26.76 18.65
C GLN A 260 17.69 27.09 19.21
N GLY A 261 18.74 26.48 18.68
CA GLY A 261 20.13 26.74 19.09
C GLY A 261 20.80 27.96 18.45
N SER A 262 20.19 28.63 17.47
CA SER A 262 20.90 29.58 16.59
C SER A 262 20.34 31.02 16.53
N ASP A 263 19.31 31.38 17.30
CA ASP A 263 18.67 32.70 17.17
C ASP A 263 19.28 33.82 18.05
N HIS A 264 20.47 33.63 18.63
CA HIS A 264 21.21 34.70 19.33
C HIS A 264 22.70 34.65 18.99
N ASP A 265 23.07 35.30 17.88
CA ASP A 265 24.21 36.23 17.83
C ASP A 265 24.36 36.74 16.39
N GLY A 266 23.99 38.00 16.16
CA GLY A 266 23.95 38.63 14.84
C GLY A 266 23.63 40.12 14.95
N ASP A 267 24.44 40.77 15.75
CA ASP A 267 24.61 42.21 15.91
C ASP A 267 24.66 42.96 14.56
N ASP A 268 23.94 44.08 14.44
CA ASP A 268 24.44 45.23 13.69
C ASP A 268 23.72 46.54 14.08
N ASN A 269 24.35 47.22 15.03
CA ASN A 269 24.81 48.61 14.95
C ASN A 269 23.82 49.78 14.73
N ASN A 270 23.67 50.61 15.77
CA ASN A 270 24.20 51.98 15.72
C ASN A 270 24.37 52.64 17.11
N ASN A 271 25.65 52.83 17.50
CA ASN A 271 26.27 53.92 18.27
C ASN A 271 25.57 54.54 19.49
N HIS A 272 26.20 54.46 20.68
CA HIS A 272 27.16 55.48 21.15
C HIS A 272 27.77 55.17 22.54
N ASP A 273 29.10 55.37 22.60
CA ASP A 273 29.95 55.88 23.70
C ASP A 273 30.26 55.12 25.01
N TYR A 274 31.58 54.89 25.18
CA TYR A 274 32.48 54.94 26.37
C TYR A 274 31.95 54.39 27.72
N HIS A 275 32.59 53.43 28.41
CA HIS A 275 33.97 53.46 28.93
C HIS A 275 34.30 52.12 29.65
N ASN A 276 35.57 51.68 29.57
CA ASN A 276 36.34 50.86 30.54
C ASN A 276 35.63 49.96 31.58
N HIS A 277 35.86 48.64 31.52
CA HIS A 277 36.61 47.91 32.56
C HIS A 277 36.97 46.47 32.11
N LYS A 278 38.26 46.15 32.12
CA LYS A 278 38.79 44.78 32.19
C LYS A 278 38.60 44.26 33.61
N GLU A 279 38.06 43.05 33.76
CA GLU A 279 38.58 41.94 34.59
C GLU A 279 37.52 40.82 34.76
N ASN A 280 38.01 39.58 34.86
CA ASN A 280 37.30 38.30 35.02
C ASN A 280 36.72 37.67 33.75
N GLN A 281 37.64 37.25 32.89
CA GLN A 281 37.40 36.30 31.81
C GLN A 281 37.82 34.90 32.24
N ASP A 282 37.12 34.34 33.23
CA ASP A 282 37.14 32.91 33.52
C ASP A 282 35.81 32.54 34.17
N ASN A 283 35.19 31.48 33.66
CA ASN A 283 34.14 30.70 34.32
C ASN A 283 32.66 31.09 34.15
N TYR A 284 32.20 31.37 32.93
CA TYR A 284 30.82 31.07 32.51
C TYR A 284 30.77 30.61 31.05
N LYS A 285 31.43 29.49 30.74
CA LYS A 285 30.90 28.56 29.72
C LYS A 285 29.68 27.88 30.36
N THR A 286 28.62 28.66 30.55
CA THR A 286 27.29 28.12 30.73
C THR A 286 27.06 27.29 29.48
N LYS A 287 27.10 25.96 29.62
CA LYS A 287 26.49 25.08 28.65
C LYS A 287 25.09 25.66 28.43
N ASN A 288 24.88 26.31 27.29
CA ASN A 288 23.55 26.57 26.78
C ASN A 288 22.97 25.19 26.47
N ASN A 289 22.59 24.47 27.53
CA ASN A 289 21.53 23.49 27.46
C ASN A 289 20.33 24.33 27.06
N THR A 290 20.10 24.43 25.75
CA THR A 290 18.82 24.80 25.15
C THR A 290 17.82 23.74 25.58
N SER A 291 17.45 23.79 26.86
CA SER A 291 16.36 23.02 27.45
C SER A 291 15.14 23.30 26.61
N LEU A 292 14.64 22.27 25.92
CA LEU A 292 13.36 22.31 25.22
C LEU A 292 12.33 23.05 26.07
N ASN A 293 11.64 24.03 25.48
CA ASN A 293 10.51 24.69 26.14
C ASN A 293 9.51 23.61 26.63
N LEU A 294 8.99 23.77 27.85
CA LEU A 294 8.03 22.87 28.48
C LEU A 294 6.88 22.46 27.53
N GLN A 295 6.35 23.38 26.73
CA GLN A 295 5.28 23.07 25.78
C GLN A 295 5.73 22.07 24.70
N LYS A 296 6.95 22.22 24.17
CA LYS A 296 7.52 21.29 23.19
C LYS A 296 7.83 19.94 23.83
N LYS A 297 8.30 19.91 25.09
CA LYS A 297 8.48 18.67 25.85
C LYS A 297 7.15 17.92 26.01
N ILE A 298 6.07 18.61 26.39
CA ILE A 298 4.73 18.02 26.51
C ILE A 298 4.29 17.42 25.17
N GLN A 299 4.40 18.17 24.07
CA GLN A 299 4.06 17.67 22.73
C GLN A 299 4.89 16.44 22.33
N GLY A 300 6.18 16.42 22.64
CA GLY A 300 7.04 15.27 22.37
C GLY A 300 6.62 14.03 23.18
N ILE A 301 6.27 14.20 24.45
CA ILE A 301 5.77 13.12 25.32
C ILE A 301 4.44 12.56 24.80
N GLU A 302 3.52 13.42 24.35
CA GLU A 302 2.26 13.00 23.74
C GLU A 302 2.49 12.14 22.49
N LEU A 303 3.47 12.51 21.64
CA LEU A 303 3.85 11.70 20.48
C LEU A 303 4.42 10.34 20.89
N VAL A 304 5.28 10.30 21.91
CA VAL A 304 5.84 9.04 22.45
C VAL A 304 4.72 8.12 22.98
N ASP A 305 3.73 8.67 23.67
CA ASP A 305 2.56 7.92 24.17
C ASP A 305 1.71 7.34 23.01
N GLU A 306 1.43 8.14 21.97
CA GLU A 306 0.74 7.66 20.78
C GLU A 306 1.49 6.52 20.07
N VAL A 307 2.81 6.65 19.91
CA VAL A 307 3.66 5.61 19.31
C VAL A 307 3.73 4.36 20.18
N THR A 308 3.81 4.50 21.50
CA THR A 308 3.85 3.37 22.43
C THR A 308 2.57 2.53 22.33
N ARG A 309 1.41 3.18 22.23
CA ARG A 309 0.13 2.49 22.00
C ARG A 309 0.11 1.75 20.67
N LEU A 310 0.61 2.38 19.61
CA LEU A 310 0.66 1.77 18.28
C LEU A 310 1.61 0.56 18.26
N GLN A 311 2.81 0.69 18.82
CA GLN A 311 3.77 -0.41 18.92
C GLN A 311 3.20 -1.58 19.73
N SER A 312 2.51 -1.30 20.84
CA SER A 312 1.84 -2.32 21.66
C SER A 312 0.77 -3.07 20.88
N PHE A 313 -0.02 -2.35 20.06
CA PHE A 313 -0.98 -2.96 19.16
C PHE A 313 -0.31 -3.89 18.13
N ILE A 314 0.76 -3.42 17.45
CA ILE A 314 1.48 -4.20 16.44
C ILE A 314 2.12 -5.46 17.07
N LEU A 315 2.71 -5.34 18.26
CA LEU A 315 3.22 -6.49 19.00
C LEU A 315 2.10 -7.48 19.36
N GLY A 316 0.92 -6.99 19.75
CA GLY A 316 -0.25 -7.83 20.00
C GLY A 316 -0.72 -8.60 18.76
N VAL A 317 -0.55 -8.05 17.56
CA VAL A 317 -0.83 -8.73 16.28
C VAL A 317 0.22 -9.81 15.98
N LEU A 318 1.50 -9.51 16.20
CA LEU A 318 2.61 -10.42 15.88
C LEU A 318 2.83 -11.54 16.91
N LEU A 319 2.39 -11.37 18.16
CA LEU A 319 2.48 -12.40 19.19
C LEU A 319 1.30 -13.37 19.04
N PRO A 320 1.50 -14.59 18.50
CA PRO A 320 0.40 -15.52 18.34
C PRO A 320 -0.16 -15.91 19.72
N PHE A 321 -1.48 -15.81 19.87
CA PHE A 321 -2.17 -16.66 20.84
C PHE A 321 -1.94 -18.12 20.43
N PRO A 322 -1.81 -19.08 21.36
CA PRO A 322 -1.52 -20.50 21.07
C PRO A 322 -2.67 -21.27 20.36
N CYS A 323 -3.54 -20.59 19.59
CA CYS A 323 -4.61 -21.18 18.80
C CYS A 323 -4.39 -20.97 17.30
N SER A 324 -3.77 -21.96 16.66
CA SER A 324 -4.07 -22.42 15.29
C SER A 324 -4.36 -21.39 14.19
N SER A 325 -3.56 -20.34 14.00
CA SER A 325 -3.64 -19.58 12.73
C SER A 325 -3.05 -20.43 11.61
N GLU A 326 -3.81 -20.61 10.52
CA GLU A 326 -3.28 -21.22 9.30
C GLU A 326 -2.17 -20.30 8.73
N PRO A 327 -1.18 -20.85 7.99
CA PRO A 327 -0.14 -20.04 7.34
C PRO A 327 -0.66 -18.99 6.34
N LYS A 328 -1.97 -18.90 6.13
CA LYS A 328 -2.65 -17.91 5.28
C LYS A 328 -2.90 -16.57 5.99
N ASP A 329 -2.41 -16.40 7.22
CA ASP A 329 -2.76 -15.23 8.04
C ASP A 329 -1.57 -14.27 8.23
N GLN A 330 -0.37 -14.68 7.79
CA GLN A 330 0.91 -14.01 8.08
C GLN A 330 1.36 -12.99 7.02
N TYR A 331 0.50 -12.66 6.07
CA TYR A 331 0.93 -11.87 4.91
C TYR A 331 1.15 -10.38 5.21
N LEU A 332 0.65 -9.92 6.35
CA LEU A 332 0.88 -8.56 6.84
C LEU A 332 2.03 -8.47 7.84
N ASP A 333 2.58 -9.62 8.26
CA ASP A 333 3.71 -9.70 9.19
C ASP A 333 4.90 -8.87 8.71
N PRO A 334 5.30 -8.88 7.42
CA PRO A 334 6.37 -8.00 6.94
C PRO A 334 6.15 -6.54 7.28
N TYR A 335 4.93 -6.02 7.10
CA TYR A 335 4.59 -4.63 7.38
C TYR A 335 4.56 -4.35 8.88
N CYS A 336 4.03 -5.28 9.68
CA CYS A 336 4.04 -5.16 11.13
C CYS A 336 5.48 -5.11 11.68
N ARG A 337 6.34 -6.04 11.25
CA ARG A 337 7.76 -6.08 11.65
C ARG A 337 8.50 -4.84 11.20
N TRP A 338 8.29 -4.42 9.95
CA TRP A 338 8.82 -3.18 9.40
C TRP A 338 8.46 -1.96 10.24
N MET A 339 7.18 -1.79 10.61
CA MET A 339 6.74 -0.68 11.46
C MET A 339 7.46 -0.68 12.81
N LEU A 340 7.66 -1.84 13.43
CA LEU A 340 8.39 -1.93 14.71
C LEU A 340 9.83 -1.44 14.59
N VAL A 341 10.50 -1.78 13.48
CA VAL A 341 11.86 -1.32 13.18
C VAL A 341 11.88 0.19 12.96
N ASP A 342 11.01 0.70 12.08
CA ASP A 342 10.94 2.13 11.74
C ASP A 342 10.61 3.00 12.97
N ILE A 343 9.66 2.55 13.81
CA ILE A 343 9.33 3.19 15.09
C ILE A 343 10.58 3.35 15.97
N SER A 344 11.33 2.26 16.15
CA SER A 344 12.48 2.27 17.04
C SER A 344 13.61 3.12 16.50
N GLN A 345 13.87 3.08 15.18
CA GLN A 345 14.87 3.92 14.53
C GLN A 345 14.55 5.41 14.68
N LEU A 346 13.29 5.81 14.43
CA LEU A 346 12.89 7.21 14.53
C LEU A 346 13.03 7.75 15.96
N LEU A 347 12.72 6.91 16.96
CA LEU A 347 12.81 7.29 18.37
C LEU A 347 14.24 7.34 18.92
N GLN A 348 15.23 6.78 18.22
CA GLN A 348 16.64 6.90 18.60
C GLN A 348 17.22 8.30 18.35
N HIS A 349 16.46 9.21 17.71
CA HIS A 349 16.91 10.57 17.46
C HIS A 349 17.21 11.33 18.78
N GLN A 350 18.30 12.11 18.81
CA GLN A 350 18.75 12.81 20.03
C GLN A 350 17.64 13.68 20.66
N ALA A 351 16.92 14.45 19.83
CA ALA A 351 15.80 15.28 20.30
C ALA A 351 14.71 14.50 21.06
N MET A 352 14.49 13.22 20.73
CA MET A 352 13.54 12.37 21.47
C MET A 352 14.13 11.91 22.80
N THR A 353 15.44 11.66 22.86
CA THR A 353 16.16 11.30 24.09
C THR A 353 16.17 12.46 25.09
N ASP A 354 16.21 13.71 24.60
CA ASP A 354 16.19 14.93 25.43
C ASP A 354 14.84 15.20 26.11
N LEU A 355 13.81 14.40 25.81
CA LEU A 355 12.51 14.45 26.51
C LEU A 355 12.57 13.89 27.93
N GLU A 356 13.64 13.15 28.29
CA GLU A 356 13.85 12.56 29.61
C GLU A 356 12.71 11.61 30.04
N CYS A 357 11.98 11.03 29.08
CA CYS A 357 10.96 10.02 29.29
C CYS A 357 11.41 8.64 28.78
N GLY A 358 10.73 7.58 29.22
CA GLY A 358 10.97 6.24 28.68
C GLY A 358 10.53 6.16 27.22
N LEU A 359 11.45 5.81 26.33
CA LEU A 359 11.17 5.63 24.90
C LEU A 359 10.93 4.14 24.59
N PRO A 360 9.90 3.80 23.78
CA PRO A 360 9.59 2.42 23.41
C PRO A 360 10.54 1.88 22.31
N ILE A 361 11.85 1.98 22.55
CA ILE A 361 12.90 1.55 21.62
C ILE A 361 13.19 0.07 21.85
N MET A 362 13.08 -0.75 20.81
CA MET A 362 13.50 -2.15 20.89
C MET A 362 15.03 -2.29 21.02
N PRO A 363 15.53 -3.28 21.78
CA PRO A 363 16.96 -3.55 21.83
C PRO A 363 17.55 -3.85 20.44
N PRO A 364 18.82 -3.49 20.14
CA PRO A 364 19.42 -3.69 18.81
C PRO A 364 19.36 -5.12 18.28
N ALA A 365 19.49 -6.12 19.16
CA ALA A 365 19.35 -7.52 18.77
C ALA A 365 17.93 -7.87 18.27
N CYS A 366 16.91 -7.32 18.94
CA CYS A 366 15.51 -7.51 18.56
C CYS A 366 15.20 -6.76 17.26
N LEU A 367 15.72 -5.54 17.07
CA LEU A 367 15.55 -4.80 15.81
C LEU A 367 16.06 -5.59 14.61
N ARG A 368 17.28 -6.12 14.73
CA ARG A 368 17.87 -6.97 13.70
C ARG A 368 17.05 -8.24 13.45
N GLU A 369 16.55 -8.88 14.51
CA GLU A 369 15.70 -10.07 14.38
C GLU A 369 14.39 -9.75 13.64
N GLN A 370 13.72 -8.64 13.96
CA GLN A 370 12.51 -8.22 13.25
C GLN A 370 12.78 -7.86 11.78
N ALA A 371 13.89 -7.17 11.50
CA ALA A 371 14.29 -6.84 10.13
C ALA A 371 14.60 -8.08 9.29
N LEU A 372 15.32 -9.05 9.86
CA LEU A 372 15.61 -10.32 9.19
C LEU A 372 14.36 -11.16 8.97
N ALA A 373 13.49 -11.25 9.99
CA ALA A 373 12.22 -11.96 9.85
C ALA A 373 11.31 -11.31 8.78
N ALA A 374 11.26 -9.98 8.70
CA ALA A 374 10.55 -9.29 7.63
C ALA A 374 11.10 -9.64 6.23
N LEU A 375 12.42 -9.70 6.08
CA LEU A 375 13.04 -10.11 4.82
C LEU A 375 12.74 -11.58 4.48
N ASP A 376 12.81 -12.48 5.45
CA ASP A 376 12.48 -13.90 5.29
C ASP A 376 11.02 -14.07 4.84
N ASP A 377 10.10 -13.34 5.47
CA ASP A 377 8.67 -13.35 5.13
C ASP A 377 8.45 -12.82 3.69
N ILE A 378 9.11 -11.72 3.31
CA ILE A 378 9.05 -11.16 1.95
C ILE A 378 9.57 -12.17 0.93
N GLU A 379 10.74 -12.77 1.13
CA GLU A 379 11.32 -13.73 0.20
C GLU A 379 10.41 -14.96 0.01
N LYS A 380 9.85 -15.47 1.11
CA LYS A 380 8.90 -16.60 1.09
C LYS A 380 7.64 -16.25 0.31
N MET A 381 7.12 -15.04 0.48
CA MET A 381 5.91 -14.56 -0.20
C MET A 381 6.18 -14.31 -1.70
N THR A 382 7.32 -13.71 -2.01
CA THR A 382 7.62 -13.20 -3.35
C THR A 382 8.23 -14.24 -4.29
N GLY A 383 8.67 -15.40 -3.79
CA GLY A 383 9.31 -16.45 -4.62
C GLY A 383 8.53 -16.91 -5.85
N HIS A 384 7.22 -16.67 -5.92
CA HIS A 384 6.38 -16.98 -7.09
C HIS A 384 5.50 -15.81 -7.54
N SER A 385 5.66 -14.61 -6.97
CA SER A 385 4.89 -13.43 -7.36
C SER A 385 5.64 -12.65 -8.45
N GLU A 386 4.92 -11.98 -9.35
CA GLU A 386 5.51 -11.10 -10.35
C GLU A 386 5.21 -9.63 -10.03
N LEU A 387 3.97 -9.19 -10.22
CA LEU A 387 3.57 -7.78 -10.07
C LEU A 387 3.49 -7.31 -8.61
N ASP A 388 3.30 -8.21 -7.65
CA ASP A 388 3.03 -7.80 -6.28
C ASP A 388 4.31 -7.45 -5.50
N MET A 389 5.48 -7.79 -6.05
CA MET A 389 6.76 -7.59 -5.36
C MET A 389 7.08 -6.11 -5.14
N GLY A 390 6.59 -5.22 -6.01
CA GLY A 390 6.74 -3.78 -5.86
C GLY A 390 6.15 -3.22 -4.56
N PHE A 391 5.15 -3.88 -3.98
CA PHE A 391 4.50 -3.43 -2.72
C PHE A 391 5.36 -3.64 -1.47
N PHE A 392 6.54 -4.26 -1.59
CA PHE A 392 7.49 -4.41 -0.48
C PHE A 392 8.70 -3.49 -0.60
N LEU A 393 8.84 -2.71 -1.68
CA LEU A 393 9.92 -1.73 -1.80
C LEU A 393 10.01 -0.78 -0.58
N PRO A 394 8.90 -0.21 -0.06
CA PRO A 394 8.95 0.67 1.12
C PRO A 394 9.49 -0.02 2.37
N VAL A 395 9.32 -1.34 2.47
CA VAL A 395 9.80 -2.13 3.61
C VAL A 395 11.33 -2.22 3.57
N VAL A 396 11.92 -2.30 2.37
CA VAL A 396 13.35 -2.50 2.17
C VAL A 396 14.20 -1.35 2.70
N ASP A 397 13.78 -0.10 2.52
CA ASP A 397 14.53 1.09 2.98
C ASP A 397 14.86 0.99 4.48
N VAL A 398 13.84 0.73 5.32
CA VAL A 398 14.02 0.67 6.78
C VAL A 398 14.81 -0.56 7.22
N ILE A 399 14.53 -1.73 6.67
CA ILE A 399 15.21 -2.97 7.10
C ILE A 399 16.67 -2.99 6.67
N SER A 400 17.02 -2.34 5.55
CA SER A 400 18.39 -2.30 5.03
C SER A 400 19.38 -1.76 6.06
N ARG A 401 18.94 -0.77 6.87
CA ARG A 401 19.73 -0.12 7.91
C ARG A 401 20.09 -1.04 9.08
N GLU A 402 19.27 -2.07 9.34
CA GLU A 402 19.52 -3.04 10.42
C GLU A 402 20.31 -4.29 9.94
N ILE A 403 20.46 -4.46 8.63
CA ILE A 403 21.07 -5.63 8.02
C ILE A 403 22.54 -5.34 7.66
N SER A 404 23.43 -5.56 8.62
CA SER A 404 24.86 -5.23 8.47
C SER A 404 25.74 -6.40 8.00
N SER A 405 25.25 -7.64 8.06
CA SER A 405 26.05 -8.82 7.68
C SER A 405 26.07 -9.01 6.17
N GLU A 406 27.26 -9.21 5.58
CA GLU A 406 27.48 -9.33 4.13
C GLU A 406 26.52 -10.32 3.45
N GLY A 407 26.25 -11.48 4.06
CA GLY A 407 25.33 -12.48 3.51
C GLY A 407 23.88 -12.00 3.42
N ASN A 408 23.36 -11.37 4.48
CA ASN A 408 21.98 -10.87 4.48
C ASN A 408 21.82 -9.59 3.63
N PHE A 409 22.86 -8.76 3.57
CA PHE A 409 22.85 -7.60 2.67
C PHE A 409 22.84 -8.04 1.20
N THR A 410 23.58 -9.10 0.86
CA THR A 410 23.53 -9.72 -0.48
C THR A 410 22.13 -10.23 -0.83
N ARG A 411 21.43 -10.84 0.14
CA ARG A 411 20.03 -11.29 -0.02
C ARG A 411 19.09 -10.13 -0.33
N LEU A 412 19.20 -9.02 0.42
CA LEU A 412 18.44 -7.80 0.18
C LEU A 412 18.67 -7.24 -1.24
N LEU A 413 19.93 -7.14 -1.67
CA LEU A 413 20.27 -6.66 -3.02
C LEU A 413 19.77 -7.61 -4.11
N HIS A 414 19.76 -8.92 -3.85
CA HIS A 414 19.18 -9.90 -4.77
C HIS A 414 17.65 -9.73 -4.88
N PHE A 415 16.96 -9.49 -3.76
CA PHE A 415 15.54 -9.15 -3.78
C PHE A 415 15.26 -7.92 -4.64
N LEU A 416 15.98 -6.80 -4.42
CA LEU A 416 15.82 -5.59 -5.23
C LEU A 416 16.12 -5.83 -6.71
N GLY A 417 17.15 -6.64 -7.02
CA GLY A 417 17.44 -7.06 -8.39
C GLY A 417 16.31 -7.86 -9.04
N ASN A 418 15.62 -8.71 -8.28
CA ASN A 418 14.44 -9.43 -8.77
C ASN A 418 13.27 -8.49 -9.03
N VAL A 419 13.05 -7.49 -8.16
CA VAL A 419 11.99 -6.47 -8.36
C VAL A 419 12.27 -5.66 -9.63
N GLU A 420 13.52 -5.22 -9.85
CA GLU A 420 13.93 -4.53 -11.08
C GLU A 420 13.74 -5.41 -12.32
N ALA A 421 14.18 -6.68 -12.28
CA ALA A 421 14.03 -7.63 -13.39
C ALA A 421 12.57 -7.89 -13.79
N ARG A 422 11.62 -7.53 -12.93
CA ARG A 422 10.18 -7.72 -13.14
C ARG A 422 9.48 -6.46 -13.65
N GLY A 423 10.27 -5.42 -13.93
CA GLY A 423 9.83 -4.21 -14.62
C GLY A 423 9.63 -3.00 -13.70
N PHE A 424 9.93 -3.11 -12.39
CA PHE A 424 9.84 -1.99 -11.45
C PHE A 424 11.19 -1.25 -11.40
N GLY A 425 11.38 -0.28 -12.31
CA GLY A 425 12.62 0.48 -12.39
C GLY A 425 12.97 1.27 -11.13
N ILE A 426 11.95 1.65 -10.33
CA ILE A 426 12.10 2.31 -9.02
C ILE A 426 12.94 1.49 -8.02
N ALA A 427 13.03 0.17 -8.17
CA ALA A 427 13.90 -0.66 -7.33
C ALA A 427 15.39 -0.25 -7.39
N ARG A 428 15.80 0.45 -8.46
CA ARG A 428 17.16 0.98 -8.60
C ARG A 428 17.45 2.10 -7.58
N GLU A 429 16.47 2.93 -7.27
CA GLU A 429 16.58 3.99 -6.27
C GLU A 429 16.80 3.40 -4.88
N TYR A 430 15.92 2.47 -4.47
CA TYR A 430 16.06 1.73 -3.21
C TYR A 430 17.40 0.98 -3.10
N ARG A 431 17.90 0.46 -4.23
CA ARG A 431 19.20 -0.21 -4.27
C ARG A 431 20.35 0.76 -4.05
N GLN A 432 20.27 1.95 -4.62
CA GLN A 432 21.27 2.99 -4.44
C GLN A 432 21.27 3.48 -2.99
N GLU A 433 20.09 3.75 -2.43
CA GLU A 433 19.94 4.18 -1.03
C GLU A 433 20.46 3.12 -0.04
N ALA A 434 20.20 1.84 -0.30
CA ALA A 434 20.71 0.77 0.57
C ALA A 434 22.25 0.65 0.55
N LEU A 435 22.92 1.15 -0.49
CA LEU A 435 24.38 1.09 -0.63
C LEU A 435 25.10 2.32 -0.05
N GLU A 436 24.37 3.38 0.27
CA GLU A 436 24.87 4.62 0.90
C GLU A 436 24.85 4.50 2.43
#